data_AF-A0A537XIZ1-F1
#
_entry.id   AF-A0A537XIZ1-F1
#
_cell.length_a   1.000
_cell.length_b   1.000
_cell.length_c   1.000
_cell.angle_alpha   90.00
_cell.angle_beta   90.00
_cell.angle_gamma   90.00
#
_symmetry.space_group_name_H-M   'P 1'
#
loop_
_entity.id
_entity.type
_entity.pdbx_description
1 polymer ?
#
loop_
_entity_poly.entity_id
_entity_poly.type
_entity_poly.pdbx_seq_one_letter_code
_entity_poly.pdbx_strand_id
1 'polypeptide(L)'
;MPRQTALPPSLAPRLISREAAAAYICVSPNTFDEMVKNGQMPGARLLGSRRRGWDVRQLDIAIDQLPSDGNNTHVDETWSDVDAPKAAASR
;
A
#
# COMPACT_ATOMS: atom_id res chain seq x y z
N MET A 1 14.53 9.67 -18.40
CA MET A 1 13.07 9.52 -18.20
C MET A 1 12.38 9.35 -19.54
N PRO A 2 11.40 8.43 -19.70
CA PRO A 2 10.61 8.36 -20.92
C PRO A 2 9.90 9.70 -21.14
N ARG A 3 10.11 10.34 -22.30
CA ARG A 3 9.43 11.60 -22.64
C ARG A 3 7.94 11.29 -22.82
N GLN A 4 7.12 11.64 -21.83
CA GLN A 4 5.66 11.51 -21.84
C GLN A 4 4.98 12.45 -22.87
N THR A 5 5.74 13.00 -23.82
CA THR A 5 5.29 13.96 -24.85
C THR A 5 4.39 13.32 -25.91
N ALA A 6 4.25 11.99 -25.94
CA ALA A 6 3.46 11.30 -26.96
C ALA A 6 1.95 11.23 -26.65
N LEU A 7 1.53 11.57 -25.43
CA LEU A 7 0.10 11.56 -25.06
C LEU A 7 -0.48 12.97 -25.14
N PRO A 8 -1.76 13.11 -25.54
CA PRO A 8 -2.48 14.37 -25.39
C PRO A 8 -2.48 14.81 -23.92
N PRO A 9 -2.44 16.12 -23.62
CA PRO A 9 -2.44 16.63 -22.24
C PRO A 9 -3.63 16.16 -21.40
N SER A 10 -4.75 15.83 -22.04
CA SER A 10 -5.97 15.33 -21.40
C SER A 10 -5.92 13.86 -21.00
N LEU A 11 -4.89 13.11 -21.44
CA LEU A 11 -4.76 11.68 -21.19
C LEU A 11 -3.54 11.43 -20.29
N ALA A 12 -3.77 11.46 -18.98
CA ALA A 12 -2.74 11.12 -18.01
C ALA A 12 -2.25 9.67 -18.25
N PRO A 13 -0.92 9.43 -18.23
CA PRO A 13 -0.38 8.10 -18.40
C PRO A 13 -0.79 7.19 -17.24
N ARG A 14 -1.33 6.01 -17.55
CA ARG A 14 -1.74 5.04 -16.53
C ARG A 14 -0.56 4.32 -15.86
N LEU A 15 0.50 4.05 -16.61
CA LEU A 15 1.72 3.43 -16.10
C LEU A 15 2.81 4.49 -15.96
N ILE A 16 3.32 4.64 -14.74
CA ILE A 16 4.33 5.63 -14.39
C ILE A 16 5.64 4.97 -13.94
N SER A 17 6.76 5.70 -14.02
CA SER A 17 8.06 5.19 -13.58
C SER A 17 8.14 5.10 -12.06
N ARG A 18 9.19 4.44 -11.54
CA ARG A 18 9.47 4.35 -10.11
C ARG A 18 9.51 5.72 -9.43
N GLU A 19 10.22 6.66 -10.04
CA GLU A 19 10.40 8.00 -9.51
C GLU A 19 9.08 8.77 -9.46
N ALA A 20 8.27 8.63 -10.52
CA ALA A 20 6.95 9.23 -10.56
C ALA A 20 5.98 8.59 -9.56
N ALA A 21 6.04 7.26 -9.36
CA ALA A 21 5.23 6.57 -8.36
C ALA A 21 5.59 6.99 -6.93
N ALA A 22 6.88 7.12 -6.62
CA ALA A 22 7.34 7.62 -5.34
C ALA A 22 6.87 9.07 -5.08
N ALA A 23 7.01 9.94 -6.08
CA ALA A 23 6.52 11.31 -6.01
C ALA A 23 4.99 11.38 -5.85
N TYR A 24 4.26 10.51 -6.54
CA TYR A 24 2.79 10.43 -6.48
C TYR A 24 2.28 10.17 -5.05
N ILE A 25 2.96 9.32 -4.30
CA ILE A 25 2.62 9.00 -2.90
C ILE A 25 3.40 9.83 -1.87
N CYS A 26 4.10 10.88 -2.31
CA CYS A 26 4.84 11.82 -1.46
C CYS A 26 6.02 11.19 -0.66
N VAL A 27 6.78 10.26 -1.26
CA VAL A 27 7.97 9.65 -0.63
C VAL A 27 9.20 9.67 -1.54
N SER A 28 10.37 9.38 -0.96
CA SER A 28 11.59 9.17 -1.75
C SER A 28 11.52 7.85 -2.54
N PRO A 29 12.24 7.72 -3.68
CA PRO A 29 12.23 6.46 -4.44
C PRO A 29 12.73 5.25 -3.64
N ASN A 30 13.67 5.45 -2.70
CA ASN A 30 14.17 4.37 -1.86
C ASN A 30 13.11 3.92 -0.85
N THR A 31 12.43 4.88 -0.21
CA THR A 31 11.29 4.60 0.69
C THR A 31 10.17 3.87 -0.06
N PHE A 32 9.90 4.27 -1.31
CA PHE A 32 8.93 3.57 -2.14
C PHE A 32 9.31 2.11 -2.38
N ASP A 33 10.57 1.82 -2.68
CA ASP A 33 11.03 0.43 -2.83
C ASP A 33 10.88 -0.39 -1.55
N GLU A 34 11.10 0.23 -0.39
CA GLU A 34 10.88 -0.40 0.92
C GLU A 34 9.39 -0.69 1.14
N MET A 35 8.51 0.26 0.84
CA MET A 35 7.05 0.05 0.93
C MET A 35 6.57 -1.07 0.00
N VAL A 36 7.14 -1.19 -1.20
CA VAL A 36 6.85 -2.29 -2.13
C VAL A 36 7.35 -3.63 -1.57
N LYS A 37 8.55 -3.67 -0.99
CA LYS A 37 9.08 -4.89 -0.34
C LYS A 37 8.23 -5.31 0.87
N ASN A 38 7.74 -4.34 1.63
CA ASN A 38 6.89 -4.55 2.81
C ASN A 38 5.44 -4.89 2.45
N GLY A 39 5.08 -4.91 1.17
CA GLY A 39 3.71 -5.21 0.70
C GLY A 39 2.71 -4.06 0.91
N GLN A 40 3.18 -2.89 1.33
CA GLN A 40 2.35 -1.69 1.51
C GLN A 40 2.00 -1.04 0.17
N MET A 41 2.89 -1.19 -0.84
CA MET A 41 2.69 -0.66 -2.20
C MET A 41 2.73 -1.79 -3.24
N PRO A 42 2.01 -1.65 -4.37
CA PRO A 42 1.96 -2.68 -5.39
C PRO A 42 3.31 -2.86 -6.09
N GLY A 43 3.61 -4.11 -6.43
CA GLY A 43 4.75 -4.45 -7.28
C GLY A 43 4.63 -3.88 -8.69
N ALA A 44 5.78 -3.65 -9.33
CA ALA A 44 5.83 -3.12 -10.68
C ALA A 44 5.22 -4.08 -11.71
N ARG A 45 4.54 -3.54 -12.72
CA ARG A 45 4.15 -4.27 -13.93
C ARG A 45 5.35 -4.37 -14.87
N LEU A 46 5.61 -5.58 -15.35
CA LEU A 46 6.68 -5.87 -16.30
C LEU A 46 6.20 -5.55 -17.72
N LEU A 47 6.81 -4.55 -18.35
CA LEU A 47 6.55 -4.15 -19.74
C LEU A 47 7.62 -4.70 -20.70
N GLY A 48 8.42 -5.67 -20.23
CA GLY A 48 9.56 -6.27 -20.90
C GLY A 48 10.69 -6.57 -19.92
N SER A 49 11.84 -7.01 -20.41
CA SER A 49 12.94 -7.50 -19.56
C SER A 49 13.58 -6.42 -18.67
N ARG A 50 13.53 -5.14 -19.09
CA ARG A 50 14.13 -4.01 -18.35
C ARG A 50 13.15 -2.90 -18.01
N ARG A 51 11.96 -2.91 -18.61
CA ARG A 51 10.97 -1.83 -18.44
C ARG A 51 9.94 -2.24 -17.41
N ARG A 52 9.82 -1.40 -16.39
CA ARG A 52 8.87 -1.55 -15.29
C ARG A 52 8.02 -0.29 -15.19
N GLY A 53 6.74 -0.47 -14.91
CA GLY A 53 5.81 0.64 -14.68
C GLY A 53 4.84 0.30 -13.56
N TRP A 54 4.41 1.31 -12.83
CA TRP A 54 3.42 1.16 -11.77
C TRP A 54 2.08 1.72 -12.23
N ASP A 55 1.02 0.96 -12.00
CA ASP A 55 -0.34 1.37 -12.34
C ASP A 55 -0.87 2.32 -11.28
N VAL A 56 -1.19 3.55 -11.70
CA VAL A 56 -1.73 4.60 -10.83
C VAL A 56 -2.96 4.10 -10.07
N ARG A 57 -3.84 3.34 -10.71
CA ARG A 57 -5.05 2.82 -10.04
C ARG A 57 -4.73 1.83 -8.92
N GLN A 58 -3.66 1.05 -9.07
CA GLN A 58 -3.24 0.14 -8.01
C GLN A 58 -2.55 0.89 -6.88
N LEU A 59 -1.85 1.98 -7.20
CA LEU A 59 -1.31 2.88 -6.18
C LEU A 59 -2.46 3.50 -5.38
N ASP A 60 -3.49 4.04 -6.04
CA ASP A 60 -4.68 4.60 -5.37
C ASP A 60 -5.31 3.61 -4.40
N ILE A 61 -5.58 2.37 -4.86
CA ILE A 61 -6.14 1.32 -4.00
C ILE A 61 -5.22 1.02 -2.81
N ALA A 62 -3.90 0.99 -3.01
CA ALA A 62 -2.97 0.73 -1.91
C ALA A 62 -2.90 1.89 -0.91
N ILE A 63 -3.00 3.14 -1.38
CA ILE A 63 -3.08 4.33 -0.53
C ILE A 63 -4.33 4.28 0.35
N ASP A 64 -5.48 3.90 -0.21
CA ASP A 64 -6.74 3.77 0.54
C ASP A 64 -6.67 2.73 1.66
N GLN A 65 -5.74 1.77 1.58
CA GLN A 65 -5.52 0.74 2.60
C GLN A 65 -4.43 1.10 3.61
N LEU A 66 -3.73 2.23 3.45
CA LEU A 66 -2.72 2.63 4.42
C LEU A 66 -3.37 3.00 5.76
N PRO A 67 -2.71 2.69 6.89
CA PRO A 67 -3.18 3.11 8.19
C PRO A 67 -3.23 4.64 8.23
N SER A 68 -4.35 5.18 8.70
CA SER A 68 -4.50 6.60 8.95
C SER A 68 -4.05 6.92 10.37
N ASP A 69 -3.38 8.07 10.54
CA ASP A 69 -2.95 8.53 11.86
C ASP A 69 -4.19 8.73 12.74
N GLY A 70 -4.31 7.95 13.82
CA GLY A 70 -5.47 7.91 14.71
C GLY A 70 -6.50 6.78 14.47
N ASN A 71 -6.39 6.01 13.38
CA ASN A 71 -7.19 4.78 13.17
C ASN A 71 -6.32 3.53 13.28
N ASN A 72 -5.48 3.48 14.32
CA ASN A 72 -4.92 2.22 14.77
C ASN A 72 -6.00 1.54 15.60
N THR A 73 -6.99 0.92 14.96
CA THR A 73 -7.88 -0.04 15.62
C THR A 73 -7.02 -1.24 16.00
N HIS A 74 -6.21 -1.07 17.04
CA HIS A 74 -5.86 -2.15 17.93
C HIS A 74 -7.18 -2.57 18.56
N VAL A 75 -7.87 -3.52 17.92
CA VAL A 75 -8.91 -4.28 18.58
C VAL A 75 -8.21 -4.98 19.74
N ASP A 76 -8.27 -4.33 20.91
CA ASP A 76 -7.72 -4.87 22.14
C ASP A 76 -8.62 -6.03 22.56
N GLU A 77 -8.33 -7.23 22.05
CA GLU A 77 -9.04 -8.48 22.37
C GLU A 77 -8.76 -8.97 23.81
N THR A 78 -8.17 -8.13 24.66
CA THR A 78 -7.75 -8.40 26.04
C THR A 78 -8.93 -8.72 26.98
N TRP A 79 -10.18 -8.46 26.56
CA TRP A 79 -11.38 -8.67 27.39
C TRP A 79 -12.25 -9.89 27.02
N SER A 80 -11.75 -10.81 26.20
CA SER A 80 -12.53 -11.98 25.75
C SER A 80 -12.69 -13.11 26.78
N ASP A 81 -12.01 -13.06 27.94
CA ASP A 81 -11.94 -14.20 28.88
C ASP A 81 -12.49 -13.91 30.31
N VAL A 82 -13.35 -12.91 30.48
CA VAL A 82 -13.83 -12.50 31.83
C VAL A 82 -15.05 -13.31 32.33
N ASP A 83 -15.76 -14.05 31.48
CA ASP A 83 -16.98 -14.78 31.86
C ASP A 83 -16.85 -16.32 31.80
N ALA A 84 -15.72 -16.88 32.22
CA ALA A 84 -15.65 -18.31 32.54
C ALA A 84 -16.13 -18.56 33.98
N PRO A 85 -17.34 -19.10 34.23
CA PRO A 85 -17.75 -19.42 35.58
C PRO A 85 -16.88 -20.56 36.11
N LYS A 86 -16.09 -20.26 37.14
CA LYS A 86 -15.40 -21.27 37.96
C LYS A 86 -16.45 -22.09 38.70
N ALA A 87 -16.96 -23.13 38.04
CA ALA A 87 -17.84 -24.11 38.66
C ALA A 87 -17.04 -24.84 39.74
N ALA A 88 -17.26 -24.41 40.98
CA ALA A 88 -16.93 -25.14 42.17
C ALA A 88 -17.63 -26.50 42.14
N ALA A 89 -16.87 -27.59 42.23
CA ALA A 89 -17.38 -28.87 42.65
C ALA A 89 -16.50 -29.36 43.81
N SER A 90 -17.00 -29.08 45.02
CA SER A 90 -16.55 -29.66 46.27
C SER A 90 -17.26 -31.02 46.42
N ARG A 91 -16.49 -32.11 46.48
CA ARG A 91 -16.69 -33.31 47.32
C ARG A 91 -15.74 -34.43 46.93
#